data_AF-A0A066U340-F1
#
_entry.id   AF-A0A066U340-F1
#
_cell.length_a   1.000
_cell.length_b   1.000
_cell.length_c   1.000
_cell.angle_alpha   90.00
_cell.angle_beta   90.00
_cell.angle_gamma   90.00
#
_symmetry.space_group_name_H-M   'P 1'
#
loop_
_entity.id
_entity.type
_entity.pdbx_description
1 polymer ?
#
loop_
_entity_poly.entity_id
_entity_poly.type
_entity_poly.pdbx_seq_one_letter_code
_entity_poly.pdbx_strand_id
1 'polypeptide(L)'
;MLAWGHGIRGYGPFRTGRILAREQAGERLEAALSGLRADAVAPAVLEDCYERFTTTAKVPGLGAAFFTKLLYFSGYRRGRGGIQPLILDRVVAGRLPAAAGPAGKYRTAWWTGTWSAYLRWAANQATRPEFGNEPDRVEMALFTGSWTPAFSAHA
;
A
#
# COMPACT_ATOMS: atom_id res chain seq x y z
N MET A 1 -9.26 0.27 -16.21
CA MET A 1 -9.23 -1.18 -15.87
C MET A 1 -8.38 -1.37 -14.63
N LEU A 2 -8.98 -1.65 -13.46
CA LEU A 2 -8.26 -1.92 -12.20
C LEU A 2 -7.81 -3.39 -12.19
N ALA A 3 -6.71 -3.68 -12.87
CA ALA A 3 -6.21 -5.05 -13.07
C ALA A 3 -5.68 -5.74 -11.78
N TRP A 4 -5.54 -5.01 -10.66
CA TRP A 4 -4.75 -5.47 -9.50
C TRP A 4 -5.53 -5.59 -8.19
N GLY A 5 -6.86 -5.65 -8.23
CA GLY A 5 -7.68 -5.75 -7.00
C GLY A 5 -8.61 -6.95 -6.92
N HIS A 6 -8.87 -7.59 -8.06
CA HIS A 6 -9.88 -8.62 -8.18
C HIS A 6 -9.27 -9.77 -8.97
N GLY A 7 -9.14 -10.94 -8.35
CA GLY A 7 -8.86 -12.15 -9.11
C GLY A 7 -9.86 -12.31 -10.26
N ILE A 8 -9.51 -13.12 -11.24
CA ILE A 8 -10.20 -13.35 -12.54
C ILE A 8 -11.73 -13.61 -12.44
N ARG A 9 -12.28 -13.83 -11.25
CA ARG A 9 -13.72 -13.90 -10.99
C ARG A 9 -14.30 -12.48 -10.89
N GLY A 10 -14.95 -12.01 -11.96
CA GLY A 10 -15.54 -10.68 -12.18
C GLY A 10 -16.56 -10.14 -11.15
N TYR A 11 -16.64 -10.69 -9.95
CA TYR A 11 -17.50 -10.22 -8.86
C TYR A 11 -16.97 -8.94 -8.19
N GLY A 12 -15.65 -8.80 -8.13
CA GLY A 12 -15.01 -7.63 -7.52
C GLY A 12 -15.27 -6.32 -8.26
N PRO A 13 -15.07 -6.23 -9.59
CA PRO A 13 -15.27 -4.99 -10.34
C PRO A 13 -16.71 -4.48 -10.26
N PHE A 14 -17.70 -5.40 -10.30
CA PHE A 14 -19.11 -5.06 -10.17
C PHE A 14 -19.44 -4.47 -8.79
N ARG A 15 -18.98 -5.12 -7.71
CA ARG A 15 -19.20 -4.62 -6.35
C ARG A 15 -18.52 -3.28 -6.12
N THR A 16 -17.26 -3.14 -6.56
CA THR A 16 -16.50 -1.90 -6.45
C THR A 16 -17.16 -0.78 -7.26
N GLY A 17 -17.59 -1.07 -8.51
CA GLY A 17 -18.33 -0.13 -9.35
C GLY A 17 -19.61 0.38 -8.68
N ARG A 18 -20.39 -0.50 -8.06
CA ARG A 18 -21.59 -0.11 -7.29
C ARG A 18 -21.29 0.76 -6.08
N ILE A 19 -20.15 0.55 -5.41
CA ILE A 19 -19.73 1.38 -4.27
C ILE A 19 -19.29 2.76 -4.75
N LEU A 20 -18.53 2.81 -5.85
CA LEU A 20 -18.03 4.05 -6.46
C LEU A 20 -19.14 4.87 -7.13
N ALA A 21 -20.23 4.24 -7.56
CA ALA A 21 -21.41 4.91 -8.12
C ALA A 21 -22.32 5.55 -7.05
N ARG A 22 -22.00 5.39 -5.76
CA ARG A 22 -22.77 6.04 -4.68
C ARG A 22 -22.46 7.53 -4.65
N GLU A 23 -23.45 8.30 -4.21
CA GLU A 23 -23.31 9.73 -3.97
C GLU A 23 -22.11 10.03 -3.05
N GLN A 24 -21.37 11.10 -3.34
CA GLN A 24 -20.18 11.55 -2.62
C GLN A 24 -18.98 10.58 -2.63
N ALA A 25 -19.05 9.40 -3.25
CA ALA A 25 -17.90 8.49 -3.29
C ALA A 25 -16.70 9.14 -3.99
N GLY A 26 -16.93 9.78 -5.14
CA GLY A 26 -15.89 10.51 -5.87
C GLY A 26 -15.28 11.65 -5.05
N GLU A 27 -16.11 12.52 -4.46
CA GLU A 27 -15.68 13.64 -3.64
C GLU A 27 -14.85 13.21 -2.43
N ARG A 28 -15.23 12.12 -1.76
CA ARG A 28 -14.46 11.56 -0.65
C ARG A 28 -13.11 11.01 -1.10
N LEU A 29 -13.07 10.31 -2.24
CA LEU A 29 -11.80 9.86 -2.81
C LEU A 29 -10.89 11.05 -3.15
N GLU A 30 -11.43 12.11 -3.76
CA GLU A 30 -10.66 13.31 -4.08
C GLU A 30 -10.16 14.02 -2.81
N ALA A 31 -11.01 14.19 -1.80
CA ALA A 31 -10.66 14.80 -0.52
C ALA A 31 -9.54 14.04 0.22
N ALA A 32 -9.53 12.71 0.13
CA ALA A 32 -8.47 11.90 0.71
C ALA A 32 -7.15 11.98 -0.06
N LEU A 33 -7.21 12.17 -1.38
CA LEU A 33 -6.03 12.18 -2.26
C LEU A 33 -5.45 13.58 -2.50
N SER A 34 -6.05 14.64 -1.95
CA SER A 34 -5.74 16.03 -2.30
C SER A 34 -4.26 16.41 -2.12
N GLY A 35 -3.55 15.76 -1.22
CA GLY A 35 -2.12 16.00 -0.94
C GLY A 35 -1.13 15.35 -1.92
N LEU A 36 -1.58 14.43 -2.79
CA LEU A 36 -0.69 13.57 -3.60
C LEU A 36 -0.20 14.18 -4.92
N ARG A 37 -0.51 15.45 -5.19
CA ARG A 37 -0.27 16.10 -6.48
C ARG A 37 1.19 16.56 -6.70
N ALA A 38 2.09 16.34 -5.75
CA ALA A 38 3.49 16.76 -5.84
C ALA A 38 4.40 15.75 -6.58
N ASP A 39 5.49 16.24 -7.17
CA ASP A 39 6.54 15.43 -7.81
C ASP A 39 7.32 14.54 -6.84
N ALA A 40 7.29 14.91 -5.55
CA ALA A 40 7.76 14.12 -4.43
C ALA A 40 6.73 14.19 -3.31
N VAL A 41 6.26 13.02 -2.86
CA VAL A 41 5.28 12.92 -1.78
C VAL A 41 6.03 12.61 -0.49
N ALA A 42 6.00 13.53 0.48
CA ALA A 42 6.59 13.30 1.78
C ALA A 42 5.83 12.18 2.53
N PRO A 43 6.50 11.35 3.37
CA PRO A 43 5.84 10.28 4.11
C PRO A 43 4.65 10.74 4.95
N ALA A 44 4.73 11.93 5.56
CA ALA A 44 3.63 12.51 6.33
C ALA A 44 2.37 12.76 5.48
N VAL A 45 2.53 13.09 4.20
CA VAL A 45 1.40 13.26 3.27
C VAL A 45 0.73 11.92 2.97
N LEU A 46 1.52 10.84 2.83
CA LEU A 46 0.98 9.48 2.67
C LEU A 46 0.15 9.08 3.88
N GLU A 47 0.70 9.28 5.08
CA GLU A 47 0.04 8.97 6.34
C GLU A 47 -1.26 9.76 6.50
N ASP A 48 -1.26 11.07 6.22
CA ASP A 48 -2.47 11.91 6.24
C ASP A 48 -3.53 11.44 5.23
N CYS A 49 -3.14 11.13 3.99
CA CYS A 49 -4.08 10.63 2.99
C CYS A 49 -4.71 9.29 3.40
N TYR A 50 -3.92 8.37 3.96
CA TYR A 50 -4.41 7.10 4.47
C TYR A 50 -5.33 7.27 5.68
N GLU A 51 -4.96 8.12 6.63
CA GLU A 51 -5.77 8.43 7.81
C GLU A 51 -7.15 8.93 7.40
N ARG A 52 -7.23 9.88 6.46
CA ARG A 52 -8.49 10.40 5.91
C ARG A 52 -9.36 9.29 5.31
N PHE A 53 -8.78 8.36 4.54
CA PHE A 53 -9.52 7.23 3.99
C PHE A 53 -10.15 6.35 5.08
N THR A 54 -9.51 6.26 6.26
CA THR A 54 -10.02 5.47 7.39
C THR A 54 -10.95 6.23 8.32
N THR A 55 -10.98 7.57 8.25
CA THR A 55 -11.71 8.45 9.15
C THR A 55 -12.70 9.36 8.41
N THR A 56 -12.26 10.55 7.99
CA THR A 56 -13.09 11.67 7.53
C THR A 56 -13.59 11.52 6.09
N ALA A 57 -12.83 10.84 5.24
CA ALA A 57 -13.11 10.62 3.82
C ALA A 57 -13.47 9.15 3.52
N LYS A 58 -14.02 8.46 4.51
CA LYS A 58 -14.34 7.04 4.41
C LYS A 58 -15.46 6.77 3.40
N VAL A 59 -15.22 5.84 2.48
CA VAL A 59 -16.22 5.32 1.55
C VAL A 59 -16.68 3.94 2.03
N PRO A 60 -17.92 3.79 2.53
CA PRO A 60 -18.41 2.51 3.04
C PRO A 60 -18.36 1.39 2.01
N GLY A 61 -17.75 0.26 2.38
CA GLY A 61 -17.58 -0.90 1.51
C GLY A 61 -16.21 -0.96 0.82
N LEU A 62 -15.44 0.13 0.85
CA LEU A 62 -14.01 0.10 0.53
C LEU A 62 -13.20 -0.09 1.82
N GLY A 63 -12.15 -0.90 1.73
CA GLY A 63 -11.30 -1.22 2.86
C GLY A 63 -9.87 -0.76 2.66
N ALA A 64 -9.07 -0.86 3.73
CA ALA A 64 -7.65 -0.53 3.78
C ALA A 64 -6.84 -0.99 2.55
N ALA A 65 -7.02 -2.25 2.11
CA ALA A 65 -6.32 -2.81 0.94
C ALA A 65 -6.64 -2.11 -0.39
N PHE A 66 -7.80 -1.47 -0.50
CA PHE A 66 -8.17 -0.68 -1.67
C PHE A 66 -7.56 0.73 -1.58
N PHE A 67 -7.57 1.32 -0.38
CA PHE A 67 -6.97 2.63 -0.14
C PHE A 67 -5.46 2.62 -0.42
N THR A 68 -4.73 1.59 0.01
CA THR A 68 -3.30 1.44 -0.32
C THR A 68 -3.04 1.34 -1.82
N LYS A 69 -3.94 0.70 -2.58
CA LYS A 69 -3.86 0.66 -4.05
C LYS A 69 -4.06 2.03 -4.67
N LEU A 70 -5.07 2.79 -4.22
CA LEU A 70 -5.26 4.17 -4.69
C LEU A 70 -4.02 5.02 -4.43
N LEU A 71 -3.45 4.93 -3.22
CA LEU A 71 -2.24 5.67 -2.84
C LEU A 71 -1.03 5.24 -3.68
N TYR A 72 -0.86 3.94 -3.96
CA TYR A 72 0.18 3.44 -4.84
C TYR A 72 0.05 4.03 -6.26
N PHE A 73 -1.11 3.89 -6.89
CA PHE A 73 -1.31 4.34 -8.28
C PHE A 73 -1.29 5.86 -8.45
N SER A 74 -1.62 6.62 -7.41
CA SER A 74 -1.57 8.09 -7.44
C SER A 74 -0.20 8.65 -7.03
N GLY A 75 0.48 8.01 -6.09
CA GLY A 75 1.65 8.57 -5.41
C GLY A 75 2.99 7.89 -5.70
N TYR A 76 3.04 6.66 -6.22
CA TYR A 76 4.32 5.98 -6.46
C TYR A 76 5.12 6.68 -7.56
N ARG A 77 6.44 6.83 -7.35
CA ARG A 77 7.37 7.42 -8.32
C ARG A 77 8.60 6.52 -8.48
N ARG A 78 8.71 5.87 -9.63
CA ARG A 78 9.89 5.07 -10.01
C ARG A 78 11.16 5.92 -10.00
N GLY A 79 12.28 5.31 -9.63
CA GLY A 79 13.60 5.93 -9.58
C GLY A 79 13.82 6.86 -8.38
N ARG A 80 12.80 7.13 -7.55
CA ARG A 80 12.94 7.98 -6.37
C ARG A 80 13.51 7.26 -5.16
N GLY A 81 13.22 5.96 -5.02
CA GLY A 81 13.53 5.18 -3.83
C GLY A 81 12.91 5.75 -2.55
N GLY A 82 13.49 5.37 -1.41
CA GLY A 82 13.02 5.83 -0.09
C GLY A 82 11.63 5.31 0.27
N ILE A 83 10.93 6.03 1.15
CA ILE A 83 9.55 5.68 1.54
C ILE A 83 8.61 6.09 0.41
N GLN A 84 7.92 5.11 -0.18
CA GLN A 84 6.96 5.27 -1.26
C GLN A 84 5.63 4.61 -0.86
N PRO A 85 4.48 5.03 -1.40
CA PRO A 85 3.22 4.33 -1.16
C PRO A 85 3.28 2.94 -1.79
N LEU A 86 3.01 1.91 -1.00
CA LEU A 86 2.98 0.51 -1.40
C LEU A 86 1.63 -0.13 -1.05
N ILE A 87 1.27 -1.17 -1.80
CA ILE A 87 0.05 -1.96 -1.66
C ILE A 87 0.22 -2.95 -0.51
N LEU A 88 -0.48 -2.69 0.59
CA LEU A 88 -0.69 -3.68 1.64
C LEU A 88 -2.04 -4.37 1.44
N ASP A 89 -2.01 -5.63 1.03
CA ASP A 89 -3.18 -6.51 0.97
C ASP A 89 -2.93 -7.83 1.70
N ARG A 90 -3.91 -8.74 1.67
CA ARG A 90 -3.83 -10.00 2.42
C ARG A 90 -2.69 -10.91 1.95
N VAL A 91 -2.28 -10.82 0.68
CA VAL A 91 -1.17 -11.63 0.13
C VAL A 91 0.14 -11.09 0.67
N VAL A 92 0.38 -9.79 0.51
CA VAL A 92 1.59 -9.13 1.01
C VAL A 92 1.70 -9.25 2.53
N ALA A 93 0.64 -8.87 3.26
CA ALA A 93 0.60 -8.95 4.72
C ALA A 93 0.81 -10.38 5.23
N GLY A 94 0.33 -11.37 4.49
CA GLY A 94 0.48 -12.76 4.87
C GLY A 94 1.89 -13.33 4.74
N ARG A 95 2.79 -12.59 4.11
CA ARG A 95 4.19 -12.97 3.84
C ARG A 95 5.20 -12.01 4.44
N LEU A 96 4.75 -10.96 5.12
CA LEU A 96 5.64 -10.06 5.84
C LEU A 96 6.42 -10.84 6.92
N PRO A 97 7.75 -10.68 7.00
CA PRO A 97 8.52 -11.28 8.06
C PRO A 97 8.26 -10.59 9.41
N ALA A 98 8.63 -11.23 10.51
CA ALA A 98 8.55 -10.64 11.84
C ALA A 98 9.33 -9.31 11.96
N ALA A 99 10.43 -9.18 11.20
CA ALA A 99 11.23 -7.96 11.12
C ALA A 99 10.48 -6.74 10.53
N ALA A 100 9.33 -6.94 9.87
CA ALA A 100 8.45 -5.85 9.45
C ALA A 100 7.64 -5.25 10.62
N GLY A 101 7.81 -5.78 11.84
CA GLY A 101 7.22 -5.23 13.05
C GLY A 101 5.68 -5.28 13.03
N PRO A 102 4.99 -4.21 13.45
CA PRO A 102 3.53 -4.17 13.52
C PRO A 102 2.83 -4.52 12.20
N ALA A 103 3.48 -4.27 11.06
CA ALA A 103 2.95 -4.60 9.74
C ALA A 103 2.71 -6.11 9.54
N GLY A 104 3.59 -6.96 10.10
CA GLY A 104 3.46 -8.41 10.03
C GLY A 104 2.44 -9.01 11.02
N LYS A 105 1.94 -8.21 11.96
CA LYS A 105 1.04 -8.67 13.03
C LYS A 105 -0.42 -8.83 12.57
N TYR A 106 -0.85 -8.02 11.61
CA TYR A 106 -2.25 -7.94 11.19
C TYR A 106 -2.42 -8.40 9.73
N ARG A 107 -3.46 -9.20 9.47
CA ARG A 107 -3.80 -9.66 8.11
C ARG A 107 -4.91 -8.85 7.45
N THR A 108 -5.58 -7.99 8.22
CA THR A 108 -6.67 -7.09 7.80
C THR A 108 -6.71 -5.87 8.72
N ALA A 109 -7.47 -4.84 8.35
CA ALA A 109 -7.75 -3.65 9.17
C ALA A 109 -6.49 -2.92 9.67
N TRP A 110 -5.55 -2.65 8.76
CA TRP A 110 -4.32 -1.93 9.09
C TRP A 110 -4.60 -0.47 9.42
N TRP A 111 -4.16 -0.02 10.59
CA TRP A 111 -4.15 1.39 10.95
C TRP A 111 -3.00 2.12 10.23
N THR A 112 -3.05 3.44 10.22
CA THR A 112 -2.04 4.30 9.58
C THR A 112 -0.62 3.96 10.04
N GLY A 113 -0.41 3.77 11.34
CA GLY A 113 0.90 3.35 11.88
C GLY A 113 1.35 1.97 11.39
N THR A 114 0.43 1.03 11.20
CA THR A 114 0.74 -0.30 10.67
C THR A 114 1.19 -0.24 9.22
N TRP A 115 0.51 0.57 8.40
CA TRP A 115 0.90 0.78 7.01
C TRP A 115 2.21 1.58 6.90
N SER A 116 2.41 2.63 7.71
CA SER A 116 3.68 3.38 7.75
C SER A 116 4.87 2.50 8.13
N ALA A 117 4.71 1.59 9.11
CA ALA A 117 5.75 0.62 9.47
C ALA A 117 6.12 -0.29 8.29
N TYR A 118 5.13 -0.73 7.51
CA TYR A 118 5.36 -1.49 6.29
C TYR A 118 6.16 -0.69 5.25
N LEU A 119 5.78 0.56 4.97
CA LEU A 119 6.48 1.39 3.98
C LEU A 119 7.94 1.63 4.37
N ARG A 120 8.19 1.92 5.65
CA ARG A 120 9.53 2.13 6.20
C ARG A 120 10.38 0.87 6.11
N TRP A 121 9.81 -0.28 6.46
CA TRP A 121 10.48 -1.56 6.33
C TRP A 121 10.83 -1.87 4.87
N ALA A 122 9.89 -1.68 3.94
CA ALA A 122 10.13 -1.93 2.51
C ALA A 122 11.19 -0.98 1.94
N ALA A 123 11.15 0.30 2.31
CA ALA A 123 12.17 1.28 1.93
C ALA A 123 13.56 0.89 2.42
N ASN A 124 13.68 0.39 3.65
CA ASN A 124 14.94 -0.12 4.17
C ASN A 124 15.41 -1.36 3.40
N GLN A 125 14.51 -2.32 3.13
CA GLN A 125 14.87 -3.51 2.35
C GLN A 125 15.30 -3.17 0.93
N ALA A 126 14.71 -2.14 0.31
CA ALA A 126 15.03 -1.72 -1.05
C ALA A 126 16.50 -1.33 -1.24
N THR A 127 17.22 -1.00 -0.15
CA THR A 127 18.66 -0.71 -0.18
C THR A 127 19.53 -1.92 -0.54
N ARG A 128 18.99 -3.15 -0.47
CA ARG A 128 19.69 -4.36 -0.92
C ARG A 128 19.88 -4.33 -2.45
N PRO A 129 21.05 -4.75 -2.99
CA PRO A 129 21.36 -4.61 -4.42
C PRO A 129 20.32 -5.22 -5.36
N GLU A 130 19.73 -6.36 -5.01
CA GLU A 130 18.71 -7.05 -5.81
C GLU A 130 17.42 -6.25 -6.00
N PHE A 131 17.13 -5.31 -5.11
CA PHE A 131 15.96 -4.44 -5.20
C PHE A 131 16.27 -3.08 -5.82
N GLY A 132 17.55 -2.74 -6.07
CA GLY A 132 17.94 -1.56 -6.84
C GLY A 132 17.39 -0.23 -6.30
N ASN A 133 17.22 -0.11 -4.98
CA ASN A 133 16.60 1.05 -4.32
C ASN A 133 15.13 1.31 -4.73
N GLU A 134 14.42 0.27 -5.19
CA GLU A 134 13.00 0.34 -5.56
C GLU A 134 12.15 -0.45 -4.56
N PRO A 135 11.38 0.24 -3.68
CA PRO A 135 10.50 -0.43 -2.71
C PRO A 135 9.40 -1.28 -3.36
N ASP A 136 8.95 -0.96 -4.59
CA ASP A 136 7.96 -1.79 -5.31
C ASP A 136 8.50 -3.19 -5.64
N ARG A 137 9.82 -3.36 -5.80
CA ARG A 137 10.43 -4.67 -6.00
C ARG A 137 10.40 -5.53 -4.74
N VAL A 138 10.48 -4.90 -3.57
CA VAL A 138 10.30 -5.59 -2.28
C VAL A 138 8.85 -6.06 -2.13
N GLU A 139 7.88 -5.19 -2.43
CA GLU A 139 6.46 -5.55 -2.48
C GLU A 139 6.23 -6.70 -3.47
N MET A 140 6.78 -6.61 -4.67
CA MET A 140 6.65 -7.64 -5.71
C MET A 140 7.22 -8.97 -5.22
N ALA A 141 8.39 -8.98 -4.58
CA ALA A 141 8.98 -10.21 -4.03
C ALA A 141 8.10 -10.83 -2.93
N LEU A 142 7.45 -10.03 -2.09
CA LEU A 142 6.45 -10.53 -1.15
C LEU A 142 5.22 -11.07 -1.89
N PHE A 143 4.73 -10.36 -2.91
CA PHE A 143 3.54 -10.74 -3.67
C PHE A 143 3.73 -12.01 -4.52
N THR A 144 4.92 -12.28 -5.02
CA THR A 144 5.25 -13.52 -5.75
C THR A 144 5.71 -14.64 -4.81
N GLY A 145 6.08 -14.31 -3.57
CA GLY A 145 6.64 -15.26 -2.61
C GLY A 145 8.13 -15.54 -2.82
N SER A 146 8.83 -14.71 -3.60
CA SER A 146 10.28 -14.81 -3.82
C SER A 146 11.11 -14.01 -2.81
N TRP A 147 10.49 -13.32 -1.85
CA TRP A 147 11.23 -12.58 -0.82
C TRP A 147 12.02 -13.55 0.08
N THR A 148 13.30 -13.25 0.26
CA THR A 148 14.20 -14.01 1.14
C THR A 148 14.75 -13.10 2.25
N PRO A 149 14.91 -13.62 3.48
CA PRO A 149 15.65 -12.93 4.52
C PRO A 149 17.07 -12.63 4.06
N ALA A 150 17.62 -11.49 4.48
CA ALA A 150 19.06 -11.27 4.34
C ALA A 150 19.79 -12.36 5.15
N PHE A 151 20.84 -12.95 4.57
CA PHE A 151 21.68 -13.88 5.31
C PHE A 151 22.35 -13.11 6.46
N SER A 152 22.02 -13.49 7.70
CA SER A 152 22.82 -13.07 8.85
C SER A 152 24.17 -13.77 8.75
N ALA A 153 25.21 -13.05 8.35
CA ALA A 153 26.57 -13.50 8.60
C ALA A 153 26.77 -13.49 10.12
N HIS A 154 26.57 -14.65 10.75
CA HIS A 154 27.10 -14.88 12.08
C HIS A 154 28.62 -14.97 11.94
N ALA A 155 29.29 -13.88 12.30
CA ALA A 155 30.70 -13.88 12.64
C ALA A 155 30.86 -14.34 14.10
#